data_AF-A0AAV5RI13-F1
#
_entry.id   AF-A0AAV5RI13-F1
#
_cell.length_a   1.000
_cell.length_b   1.000
_cell.length_c   1.000
_cell.angle_alpha   90.00
_cell.angle_beta   90.00
_cell.angle_gamma   90.00
#
_symmetry.space_group_name_H-M   'P 1'
#
loop_
_entity.id
_entity.type
_entity.pdbx_description
1 polymer ?
#
loop_
_entity_poly.entity_id
_entity_poly.type
_entity_poly.pdbx_seq_one_letter_code
_entity_poly.pdbx_strand_id
1 'polypeptide(L)'
;MSEEDEADPWETRIEATGCYEENEALQICRYDTGDWRKCLKEMKAFRDCWQKYKNDLRVSTVDINPDSISDSKDRNLINQVTPDTLPDK
;
A
#
# COMPACT_ATOMS: atom_id res chain seq x y z
N MET A 1 -18.86 -10.75 26.17
CA MET A 1 -18.23 -9.96 25.10
C MET A 1 -18.36 -10.79 23.85
N SER A 2 -19.14 -10.31 22.90
CA SER A 2 -19.24 -10.88 21.55
C SER A 2 -17.91 -10.62 20.82
N GLU A 3 -17.61 -11.38 19.77
CA GLU A 3 -16.47 -11.12 18.87
C GLU A 3 -16.50 -9.71 18.25
N GLU A 4 -17.63 -9.00 18.36
CA GLU A 4 -17.80 -7.60 17.99
C GLU A 4 -17.14 -6.58 18.95
N ASP A 5 -16.71 -7.01 20.15
CA ASP A 5 -16.06 -6.13 21.15
C ASP A 5 -14.52 -6.12 21.05
N GLU A 6 -13.92 -6.93 20.16
CA GLU A 6 -12.46 -7.00 19.97
C GLU A 6 -12.08 -6.29 18.66
N ALA A 7 -11.18 -5.30 18.75
CA ALA A 7 -10.68 -4.59 17.57
C ALA A 7 -10.04 -5.61 16.60
N ASP A 8 -10.35 -5.50 15.30
CA ASP A 8 -9.77 -6.36 14.28
C ASP A 8 -8.24 -6.37 14.45
N PRO A 9 -7.59 -7.55 14.50
CA PRO A 9 -6.14 -7.66 14.52
C PRO A 9 -5.44 -6.83 13.44
N TRP A 10 -6.10 -6.57 12.31
CA TRP A 10 -5.59 -5.71 11.25
C TRP A 10 -5.62 -4.22 11.63
N GLU A 11 -6.75 -3.74 12.16
CA GLU A 11 -6.91 -2.37 12.68
C GLU A 11 -5.88 -2.09 13.79
N THR A 12 -5.74 -3.01 14.74
CA THR A 12 -4.73 -2.91 15.81
C THR A 12 -3.30 -2.76 15.26
N ARG A 13 -2.98 -3.49 14.18
CA ARG A 13 -1.64 -3.42 13.58
C ARG A 13 -1.39 -2.09 12.89
N ILE A 14 -2.38 -1.52 12.21
CA ILE A 14 -2.22 -0.24 11.53
C ILE A 14 -2.17 0.92 12.54
N GLU A 15 -2.95 0.88 13.61
CA GLU A 15 -2.84 1.85 14.72
C GLU A 15 -1.42 1.88 15.30
N ALA A 16 -0.81 0.70 15.49
CA ALA A 16 0.56 0.57 15.98
C ALA A 16 1.64 1.13 15.04
N THR A 17 1.30 1.51 13.80
CA THR A 17 2.24 2.14 12.84
C THR A 17 2.33 3.66 13.00
N GLY A 18 1.35 4.29 13.66
CA GLY A 18 1.20 5.75 13.70
C GLY A 18 0.71 6.38 12.38
N CYS A 19 0.28 5.56 11.41
CA CYS A 19 -0.17 5.99 10.08
C CYS A 19 -1.62 5.59 9.79
N TYR A 20 -2.47 5.56 10.83
CA TYR A 20 -3.87 5.16 10.71
C TYR A 20 -4.66 6.06 9.75
N GLU A 21 -4.57 7.37 9.94
CA GLU A 21 -5.32 8.35 9.16
C GLU A 21 -4.97 8.28 7.66
N GLU A 22 -3.69 8.16 7.31
CA GLU A 22 -3.28 8.05 5.91
C GLU A 22 -3.69 6.70 5.29
N ASN A 23 -3.71 5.62 6.07
CA ASN A 23 -4.23 4.34 5.62
C ASN A 23 -5.74 4.41 5.38
N GLU A 24 -6.51 4.97 6.33
CA GLU A 24 -7.96 5.12 6.20
C GLU A 24 -8.31 5.95 4.95
N ALA A 25 -7.62 7.08 4.74
CA ALA A 25 -7.79 7.92 3.55
C ALA A 25 -7.53 7.14 2.25
N LEU A 26 -6.51 6.28 2.22
CA LEU A 26 -6.21 5.43 1.07
C LEU A 26 -7.29 4.36 0.84
N GLN A 27 -7.78 3.72 1.91
CA GLN A 27 -8.87 2.73 1.80
C GLN A 27 -10.17 3.36 1.33
N ILE A 28 -10.52 4.54 1.83
CA ILE A 28 -11.70 5.31 1.39
C ILE A 28 -11.56 5.64 -0.10
N CYS A 29 -10.41 6.17 -0.55
CA CYS A 29 -10.22 6.44 -1.97
C CYS A 29 -10.37 5.16 -2.82
N ARG A 30 -9.82 4.03 -2.37
CA ARG A 30 -9.95 2.76 -3.08
C ARG A 30 -11.40 2.28 -3.14
N TYR A 31 -12.15 2.44 -2.05
CA TYR A 31 -13.57 2.11 -1.98
C TYR A 31 -14.39 2.95 -2.97
N ASP A 32 -14.19 4.28 -2.96
CA ASP A 32 -14.93 5.21 -3.82
C ASP A 32 -14.59 5.03 -5.30
N THR A 33 -13.31 4.81 -5.62
CA THR A 33 -12.83 4.80 -7.01
C THR A 33 -12.83 3.43 -7.64
N GLY A 34 -12.80 2.35 -6.85
CA GLY A 34 -12.59 1.00 -7.34
C GLY A 34 -11.27 0.80 -8.08
N ASP A 35 -10.32 1.74 -8.03
CA ASP A 35 -9.01 1.69 -8.71
C ASP A 35 -7.90 2.39 -7.91
N TRP A 36 -6.94 1.61 -7.39
CA TRP A 36 -5.83 2.15 -6.61
C TRP A 36 -4.93 3.11 -7.41
N ARG A 37 -4.91 3.00 -8.75
CA ARG A 37 -4.15 3.91 -9.62
C ARG A 37 -4.69 5.33 -9.61
N LYS A 38 -5.94 5.53 -9.18
CA LYS A 38 -6.54 6.86 -9.01
C LYS A 38 -6.22 7.49 -7.65
N CYS A 39 -5.67 6.71 -6.72
CA CYS A 39 -5.37 7.10 -5.35
C CYS A 39 -3.89 7.42 -5.12
N LEU A 40 -3.18 7.94 -6.14
CA LEU A 40 -1.73 8.19 -6.04
C LEU A 40 -1.38 9.20 -4.95
N LYS A 41 -2.28 10.17 -4.69
CA LYS A 41 -2.08 11.19 -3.65
C LYS A 41 -2.13 10.55 -2.26
N GLU A 42 -3.13 9.72 -2.00
CA GLU A 42 -3.33 9.01 -0.74
C GLU A 42 -2.23 7.96 -0.53
N MET A 43 -1.84 7.23 -1.59
CA MET A 43 -0.70 6.32 -1.54
C MET A 43 0.60 7.05 -1.20
N LYS A 44 0.83 8.23 -1.76
CA LYS A 44 2.02 9.03 -1.42
C LYS A 44 1.99 9.46 0.05
N ALA A 45 0.85 9.95 0.54
CA ALA A 45 0.71 10.35 1.93
C ALA A 45 1.00 9.19 2.89
N PHE A 46 0.42 8.01 2.61
CA PHE A 46 0.66 6.81 3.41
C PHE A 46 2.14 6.39 3.39
N ARG A 47 2.79 6.41 2.22
CA ARG A 47 4.22 6.11 2.09
C ARG A 47 5.10 7.09 2.87
N ASP A 48 4.81 8.39 2.78
CA ASP A 48 5.56 9.42 3.48
C ASP A 48 5.43 9.24 5.01
N CYS A 49 4.23 8.93 5.50
CA CYS A 49 4.01 8.58 6.90
C CYS A 49 4.80 7.32 7.29
N TRP A 50 4.74 6.28 6.47
CA TRP A 50 5.42 5.00 6.72
C TRP A 50 6.93 5.19 6.93
N GLN A 51 7.55 6.00 6.08
CA GLN A 51 8.97 6.35 6.18
C GLN A 51 9.27 7.19 7.43
N LYS A 52 8.41 8.17 7.75
CA LYS A 52 8.56 9.03 8.94
C LYS A 52 8.62 8.22 10.23
N TYR A 53 7.78 7.19 10.38
CA TYR A 53 7.77 6.32 11.56
C TYR A 53 8.74 5.13 11.48
N LYS A 54 9.57 5.06 10.43
CA LYS A 54 10.53 3.97 10.20
C LYS A 54 9.87 2.59 10.20
N ASN A 55 8.68 2.51 9.63
CA ASN A 55 7.92 1.26 9.58
C ASN A 55 8.52 0.27 8.57
N ASP A 56 9.46 0.70 7.73
CA ASP A 56 10.36 -0.15 6.94
C ASP A 56 11.21 -1.08 7.81
N LEU A 57 11.48 -0.75 9.08
CA LEU A 57 12.21 -1.63 9.99
C LEU A 57 11.30 -2.72 10.61
N ARG A 58 9.97 -2.58 10.51
CA ARG A 58 9.00 -3.56 11.03
C ARG A 58 8.90 -4.80 10.13
N VAL A 59 9.41 -4.69 8.91
CA VAL A 59 9.35 -5.72 7.87
C VAL A 59 10.71 -5.79 7.17
N SER A 60 11.17 -6.96 6.74
CA SER A 60 12.39 -7.03 5.93
C SER A 60 12.09 -6.55 4.50
N THR A 61 12.10 -5.24 4.26
CA THR A 61 11.92 -4.68 2.91
C THR A 61 13.24 -4.55 2.17
N VAL A 62 13.24 -4.93 0.88
CA VAL A 62 14.36 -4.69 -0.03
C VAL A 62 13.98 -3.52 -0.93
N ASP A 63 14.71 -2.41 -0.84
CA ASP A 63 14.58 -1.32 -1.81
C ASP A 63 15.12 -1.76 -3.17
N ILE A 64 14.29 -1.64 -4.20
CA ILE A 64 14.76 -1.86 -5.56
C ILE A 64 15.48 -0.59 -6.00
N ASN A 65 16.81 -0.67 -6.13
CA ASN A 65 17.62 0.40 -6.71
C ASN A 65 17.30 0.51 -8.21
N PRO A 66 16.76 1.63 -8.72
CA PRO A 66 16.45 1.78 -10.14
C PRO A 66 17.69 1.64 -11.04
N ASP A 67 18.88 1.99 -10.54
CA ASP A 67 20.14 1.83 -11.27
C ASP A 67 20.57 0.35 -11.39
N SER A 68 20.01 -0.53 -10.55
CA SER A 68 20.22 -1.98 -10.66
C SER A 68 19.28 -2.67 -11.68
N ILE A 69 18.28 -1.94 -12.20
CA ILE A 69 17.31 -2.46 -13.19
C ILE A 69 17.86 -2.36 -14.63
N SER A 70 18.93 -1.59 -14.87
CA SER A 70 19.46 -1.40 -16.23
C SER A 70 20.00 -2.68 -16.87
N ASP A 71 20.39 -3.67 -16.05
CA ASP A 71 21.17 -4.84 -16.46
C ASP A 71 20.39 -6.16 -16.42
N SER A 72 19.16 -6.16 -15.89
CA SER A 72 18.32 -7.36 -15.84
C SER A 72 17.48 -7.51 -17.11
N LYS A 73 17.52 -8.70 -17.73
CA LYS A 73 16.69 -9.08 -18.88
C LYS A 73 15.18 -9.10 -18.58
N ASP A 74 14.79 -8.78 -17.35
CA ASP A 74 13.41 -8.82 -16.83
C ASP A 74 12.64 -7.50 -16.99
N ARG A 75 13.13 -6.58 -17.84
CA ARG A 75 12.42 -5.33 -18.22
C ARG A 75 10.99 -5.55 -18.77
N ASN A 76 10.57 -6.78 -19.04
CA ASN A 76 9.29 -7.08 -19.67
C ASN A 76 8.14 -7.41 -18.69
N LEU A 77 8.34 -7.30 -17.38
CA LEU A 77 7.26 -7.56 -16.39
C LEU A 77 6.54 -6.29 -15.92
N ILE A 78 7.20 -5.14 -16.01
CA ILE A 78 6.65 -3.83 -15.57
C ILE A 78 5.63 -3.25 -16.57
N ASN A 79 5.65 -3.70 -17.83
CA ASN A 79 4.73 -3.25 -18.89
C ASN A 79 3.50 -4.17 -19.10
N GLN A 80 3.33 -5.22 -18.29
CA GLN A 80 2.19 -6.15 -18.43
C GLN A 80 1.00 -5.83 -17.52
N VAL A 81 1.10 -4.81 -16.65
CA VAL A 81 0.00 -4.42 -15.77
C VAL A 81 -0.83 -3.30 -16.41
N THR A 82 -1.47 -3.61 -17.54
CA THR A 82 -2.46 -2.72 -18.15
C THR A 82 -3.74 -2.65 -17.30
N PRO A 83 -4.53 -1.57 -17.38
CA PRO A 83 -5.75 -1.39 -16.57
C PRO A 83 -6.88 -2.37 -16.88
N ASP A 84 -6.83 -3.07 -18.02
CA ASP A 84 -8.00 -3.74 -18.62
C ASP A 84 -8.21 -5.21 -18.19
N THR A 85 -7.56 -5.70 -17.14
CA THR A 85 -7.67 -7.12 -16.73
C THR A 85 -8.10 -7.34 -15.29
N LEU A 86 -8.81 -6.39 -14.68
CA LEU A 86 -9.58 -6.70 -13.49
C LEU A 86 -11.05 -6.90 -13.89
N PRO A 87 -11.60 -8.12 -13.82
CA PRO A 87 -13.02 -8.33 -14.08
C PRO A 87 -13.84 -7.56 -13.04
N ASP A 88 -14.81 -6.79 -13.52
CA ASP A 88 -15.80 -6.10 -12.70
C ASP A 88 -16.45 -7.13 -11.75
N LYS A 89 -16.44 -6.81 -10.45
CA LYS A 89 -17.30 -7.44 -9.44
C LYS A 89 -18.28 -6.43 -8.91
#